data_AF-A0A3E0E381-F1
#
_entry.id   AF-A0A3E0E381-F1
#
_cell.length_a   1.000
_cell.length_b   1.000
_cell.length_c   1.000
_cell.angle_alpha   90.00
_cell.angle_beta   90.00
_cell.angle_gamma   90.00
#
_symmetry.space_group_name_H-M   'P 1'
#
loop_
_entity.id
_entity.type
_entity.pdbx_description
1 polymer ?
#
loop_
_entity_poly.entity_id
_entity_poly.type
_entity_poly.pdbx_seq_one_letter_code
_entity_poly.pdbx_strand_id
1 'polypeptide(L)'
;MLDTSADYERAVQRYEELKYAYKSTNEHKEKMLLVHLIADYESKLWDLPDVDPVEMIKIRMQDFGFNATTLAKEYGDKGTVSKVLNYKQSLSLTMIRKFSE
;
A
#
# COMPACT_ATOMS: atom_id res chain seq x y z
N MET A 1 5.18 -17.21 -17.13
CA MET A 1 4.90 -16.30 -16.00
C MET A 1 6.09 -15.36 -15.89
N LEU A 2 6.00 -14.28 -15.10
CA LEU A 2 7.20 -13.57 -14.70
C LEU A 2 7.81 -14.37 -13.55
N ASP A 3 9.05 -14.82 -13.69
CA ASP A 3 9.67 -15.73 -12.72
C ASP A 3 11.01 -15.17 -12.18
N THR A 4 11.52 -14.09 -12.80
CA THR A 4 12.75 -13.41 -12.38
C THR A 4 12.56 -11.90 -12.27
N SER A 5 13.39 -11.23 -11.47
CA SER A 5 13.41 -9.76 -11.39
C SER A 5 13.68 -9.10 -12.74
N ALA A 6 14.46 -9.74 -13.61
CA ALA A 6 14.71 -9.27 -14.96
C ALA A 6 13.48 -9.38 -15.88
N ASP A 7 12.62 -10.38 -15.70
CA ASP A 7 11.34 -10.47 -16.41
C ASP A 7 10.38 -9.36 -15.95
N TYR A 8 10.34 -9.13 -14.65
CA TYR A 8 9.56 -8.07 -14.03
C TYR A 8 9.96 -6.68 -14.52
N GLU A 9 11.26 -6.34 -14.48
CA GLU A 9 11.75 -5.05 -14.97
C GLU A 9 11.41 -4.82 -16.45
N ARG A 10 11.56 -5.86 -17.28
CA ARG A 10 11.18 -5.80 -18.70
C ARG A 10 9.68 -5.59 -18.89
N ALA A 11 8.85 -6.26 -18.08
CA ALA A 11 7.40 -6.10 -18.13
C ALA A 11 6.97 -4.68 -17.71
N VAL A 12 7.58 -4.13 -16.65
CA VAL A 12 7.32 -2.76 -16.18
C VAL A 12 7.75 -1.72 -17.21
N GLN A 13 8.94 -1.88 -17.80
CA GLN A 13 9.43 -0.99 -18.84
C GLN A 13 8.50 -1.00 -20.06
N ARG A 14 8.07 -2.19 -20.50
CA ARG A 14 7.12 -2.34 -21.60
C ARG A 14 5.76 -1.73 -21.28
N TYR A 15 5.30 -1.89 -20.05
CA TYR A 15 4.05 -1.27 -19.60
C TYR A 15 4.12 0.26 -19.68
N GLU A 16 5.23 0.88 -19.27
CA GLU A 16 5.41 2.33 -19.35
C GLU A 16 5.38 2.84 -20.81
N GLU A 17 5.95 2.11 -21.76
CA GLU A 17 5.82 2.42 -23.20
C GLU A 17 4.36 2.40 -23.69
N LEU A 18 3.55 1.49 -23.14
CA LEU A 18 2.16 1.26 -23.55
C LEU A 18 1.14 1.99 -22.68
N LYS A 19 1.56 2.75 -21.68
CA LYS A 19 0.72 3.39 -20.65
C LYS A 19 -0.46 4.16 -21.22
N TYR A 20 -0.22 4.89 -22.30
CA TYR A 20 -1.19 5.74 -22.99
C TYR A 20 -1.91 5.05 -24.16
N ALA A 21 -1.79 3.73 -24.31
CA ALA A 21 -2.48 2.98 -25.36
C ALA A 21 -4.00 3.17 -25.31
N TYR A 22 -4.55 3.59 -26.45
CA TYR A 22 -5.98 3.83 -26.62
C TYR A 22 -6.79 2.55 -26.46
N LYS A 23 -7.99 2.67 -25.89
CA LYS A 23 -8.90 1.53 -25.74
C LYS A 23 -9.18 0.87 -27.10
N SER A 24 -9.35 -0.44 -27.09
CA SER A 24 -9.62 -1.27 -28.27
C SER A 24 -8.46 -1.48 -29.26
N THR A 25 -7.23 -1.04 -28.94
CA THR A 25 -6.04 -1.39 -29.73
C THR A 25 -5.36 -2.65 -29.20
N ASN A 26 -4.46 -3.25 -29.99
CA ASN A 26 -3.71 -4.43 -29.57
C ASN A 26 -2.73 -4.08 -28.43
N GLU A 27 -2.17 -2.88 -28.46
CA GLU A 27 -1.33 -2.30 -27.41
C GLU A 27 -2.10 -2.18 -26.09
N HIS A 28 -3.39 -1.87 -26.14
CA HIS A 28 -4.22 -1.85 -24.93
C HIS A 28 -4.48 -3.25 -24.37
N LYS A 29 -4.67 -4.25 -25.23
CA LYS A 29 -4.77 -5.66 -24.79
C LYS A 29 -3.46 -6.13 -24.16
N GLU A 30 -2.33 -5.79 -24.77
CA GLU A 30 -0.99 -6.07 -24.24
C GLU A 30 -0.78 -5.37 -22.89
N LYS A 31 -1.14 -4.09 -22.76
CA LYS A 31 -1.10 -3.34 -21.50
C LYS A 31 -1.88 -4.05 -20.40
N MET A 32 -3.12 -4.46 -20.67
CA MET A 32 -3.96 -5.14 -19.67
C MET A 32 -3.35 -6.48 -19.23
N LEU A 33 -2.76 -7.22 -20.17
CA LEU A 33 -2.05 -8.47 -19.86
C LEU A 33 -0.81 -8.20 -18.98
N LEU A 34 -0.01 -7.19 -19.32
CA LEU A 34 1.16 -6.79 -18.54
C LEU A 34 0.80 -6.39 -17.11
N VAL A 35 -0.26 -5.59 -16.93
CA VAL A 35 -0.76 -5.23 -15.59
C VAL A 35 -1.10 -6.48 -14.78
N HIS A 36 -1.78 -7.45 -15.39
CA HIS A 36 -2.15 -8.68 -14.69
C HIS A 36 -0.93 -9.51 -14.30
N LEU A 37 0.06 -9.64 -15.19
CA LEU A 37 1.29 -10.40 -14.94
C LEU A 37 2.19 -9.74 -13.88
N ILE A 38 2.31 -8.41 -13.92
CA ILE A 38 3.04 -7.62 -12.93
C ILE A 38 2.40 -7.80 -11.55
N ALA A 39 1.07 -7.65 -11.45
CA ALA A 39 0.35 -7.81 -10.18
C ALA A 39 0.44 -9.25 -9.63
N ASP A 40 0.35 -10.27 -10.48
CA ASP A 40 0.53 -11.68 -10.07
C ASP A 40 1.94 -11.92 -9.51
N TYR A 41 2.98 -11.42 -10.18
CA TYR A 41 4.36 -11.49 -9.70
C TYR A 41 4.57 -10.74 -8.39
N GLU A 42 4.07 -9.50 -8.29
CA GLU A 42 4.12 -8.71 -7.07
C GLU A 42 3.40 -9.43 -5.94
N SER A 43 2.20 -9.99 -6.16
CA SER A 43 1.46 -10.72 -5.11
C SER A 43 2.18 -11.97 -4.58
N LYS A 44 3.07 -12.57 -5.38
CA LYS A 44 3.89 -13.73 -4.97
C LYS A 44 5.12 -13.32 -4.17
N LEU A 45 5.63 -12.11 -4.41
CA LEU A 45 6.78 -11.54 -3.70
C LEU A 45 6.38 -10.71 -2.48
N TRP A 46 5.21 -10.08 -2.56
CA TRP A 46 4.60 -9.27 -1.53
C TRP A 46 3.48 -10.11 -0.91
N ASP A 47 3.87 -10.98 0.02
CA ASP A 47 3.11 -10.99 1.26
C ASP A 47 3.20 -9.54 1.75
N LEU A 48 2.06 -8.86 2.02
CA LEU A 48 2.06 -7.49 2.55
C LEU A 48 3.23 -7.41 3.53
N PRO A 49 4.25 -6.56 3.30
CA PRO A 49 5.35 -6.50 4.22
C PRO A 49 4.72 -6.33 5.60
N ASP A 50 5.23 -7.05 6.58
CA ASP A 50 4.82 -6.95 7.98
C ASP A 50 5.29 -5.56 8.48
N VAL A 51 4.82 -4.50 7.80
CA VAL A 51 5.01 -3.11 8.16
C VAL A 51 4.25 -3.04 9.44
N ASP A 52 5.02 -2.88 10.51
CA ASP A 52 4.48 -2.71 11.83
C ASP A 52 3.26 -1.78 11.74
N PRO A 53 2.08 -2.22 12.19
CA PRO A 53 0.85 -1.43 12.08
C PRO A 53 1.03 0.01 12.60
N VAL A 54 1.93 0.23 13.56
CA VAL A 54 2.26 1.55 14.08
C VAL A 54 3.07 2.38 13.07
N GLU A 55 4.02 1.80 12.35
CA GLU A 55 4.71 2.50 11.26
C GLU A 55 3.77 2.81 10.09
N MET A 56 2.85 1.90 9.77
CA MET A 56 1.81 2.16 8.77
C MET A 56 0.94 3.38 9.16
N ILE A 57 0.57 3.50 10.44
CA ILE A 57 -0.16 4.66 10.95
C ILE A 57 0.67 5.94 10.81
N LYS A 58 1.97 5.91 11.12
CA LYS A 58 2.84 7.10 11.02
C LYS A 58 3.02 7.57 9.57
N ILE A 59 3.17 6.64 8.62
CA ILE A 59 3.26 6.97 7.20
C ILE A 59 1.97 7.67 6.74
N ARG A 60 0.81 7.11 7.07
CA ARG A 60 -0.48 7.75 6.75
C ARG A 60 -0.65 9.11 7.44
N MET A 61 -0.16 9.25 8.68
CA MET A 61 -0.16 10.56 9.35
C MET A 61 0.65 11.60 8.57
N GLN A 62 1.80 11.21 8.01
CA GLN A 62 2.61 12.09 7.18
C GLN A 62 1.91 12.44 5.86
N ASP A 63 1.34 11.45 5.17
CA ASP A 63 0.66 11.64 3.88
C ASP A 63 -0.53 12.60 3.97
N PHE A 64 -1.29 12.53 5.06
CA PHE A 64 -2.48 13.37 5.30
C PHE A 64 -2.21 14.62 6.14
N GLY A 65 -0.96 14.85 6.56
CA GLY A 65 -0.61 15.96 7.46
C GLY A 65 -1.27 15.87 8.85
N PHE A 66 -1.61 14.67 9.30
CA PHE A 66 -2.20 14.44 10.61
C PHE A 66 -1.13 14.47 11.69
N ASN A 67 -1.49 15.10 12.82
CA ASN A 67 -0.70 15.02 14.05
C ASN A 67 -1.40 14.10 15.06
N ALA A 68 -0.69 13.69 16.11
CA ALA A 68 -1.23 12.80 17.14
C ALA A 68 -2.48 13.36 17.83
N THR A 69 -2.69 14.69 17.83
CA THR A 69 -3.88 15.32 18.39
C THR A 69 -5.09 15.17 17.44
N THR A 70 -4.88 15.30 16.14
CA THR A 70 -5.90 15.00 15.12
C THR A 70 -6.28 13.53 15.16
N LEU A 71 -5.29 12.65 15.25
CA LEU A 71 -5.52 11.21 15.36
C LEU A 71 -6.26 10.85 16.66
N ALA A 72 -5.99 11.55 17.77
CA ALA A 72 -6.75 11.37 18.99
C ALA A 72 -8.24 11.69 18.76
N LYS A 73 -8.59 12.83 18.16
CA LYS A 73 -9.99 13.24 17.97
C LYS A 73 -10.85 12.18 17.28
N GLU A 74 -10.32 11.50 16.27
CA GLU A 74 -11.04 10.51 15.49
C GLU A 74 -10.94 9.09 16.08
N TYR A 75 -9.80 8.74 16.69
CA TYR A 75 -9.46 7.35 17.00
C TYR A 75 -9.37 7.00 18.51
N GLY A 76 -9.37 7.98 19.44
CA GLY A 76 -9.34 7.69 20.89
C GLY A 76 -9.02 8.89 21.80
N ASP A 77 -8.34 8.66 22.93
CA ASP A 77 -7.77 9.75 23.72
C ASP A 77 -6.30 10.00 23.36
N LYS A 78 -5.82 11.24 23.56
CA LYS A 78 -4.46 11.65 23.21
C LYS A 78 -3.39 10.83 23.93
N GLY A 79 -3.66 10.37 25.15
CA GLY A 79 -2.76 9.54 25.93
C GLY A 79 -2.61 8.15 25.33
N THR A 80 -3.71 7.50 24.97
CA THR A 80 -3.71 6.17 24.33
C THR A 80 -3.06 6.20 22.95
N VAL A 81 -3.40 7.16 22.10
CA VAL A 81 -2.77 7.29 20.78
C VAL A 81 -1.26 7.50 20.89
N SER A 82 -0.81 8.36 21.82
CA SER A 82 0.61 8.58 22.06
C SER A 82 1.32 7.30 22.53
N LYS A 83 0.70 6.53 23.43
CA LYS A 83 1.27 5.25 23.89
C LYS A 83 1.39 4.25 22.74
N VAL A 84 0.39 4.16 21.87
CA VAL A 84 0.42 3.27 20.70
C VAL A 84 1.52 3.69 19.72
N LEU A 85 1.61 4.98 19.37
CA LEU A 85 2.64 5.50 18.46
C LEU A 85 4.08 5.34 18.98
N ASN A 86 4.22 5.18 20.30
CA ASN A 86 5.50 4.95 20.99
C ASN A 86 5.67 3.50 21.47
N TYR A 87 4.86 2.54 21.00
CA TYR A 87 4.94 1.11 21.37
C TYR A 87 4.78 0.80 22.87
N LYS A 88 4.21 1.72 23.65
CA LYS A 88 3.95 1.55 25.08
C LYS A 88 2.60 0.87 25.35
N GLN A 89 1.78 0.69 24.32
CA GLN A 89 0.49 0.03 24.38
C GLN A 89 0.16 -0.60 23.02
N SER A 90 -0.49 -1.76 23.01
CA SER A 90 -0.95 -2.41 21.78
C SER A 90 -2.13 -1.67 21.16
N LEU A 91 -2.30 -1.84 19.85
CA LEU A 91 -3.50 -1.41 19.13
C LEU A 91 -4.74 -2.14 19.66
N SER A 92 -5.75 -1.39 20.08
CA SER A 92 -7.04 -1.97 20.45
C SER A 92 -7.83 -2.38 19.21
N LEU A 93 -8.69 -3.39 19.32
CA LEU A 93 -9.56 -3.83 18.23
C LEU A 93 -10.42 -2.70 17.65
N THR A 94 -10.85 -1.77 18.50
CA THR A 94 -11.59 -0.57 18.08
C THR A 94 -10.74 0.35 17.20
N MET A 95 -9.46 0.54 17.55
CA MET A 95 -8.53 1.35 16.73
C MET A 95 -8.24 0.66 15.40
N ILE A 96 -8.01 -0.66 15.41
CA ILE A 96 -7.77 -1.44 14.18
C ILE A 96 -8.93 -1.28 13.20
N ARG A 97 -10.18 -1.43 13.69
CA ARG A 97 -11.38 -1.26 12.86
C ARG A 97 -11.44 0.13 12.24
N LYS A 98 -11.20 1.18 13.02
CA LYS A 98 -11.24 2.56 12.53
C LYS A 98 -10.12 2.87 11.52
N PHE A 99 -8.93 2.28 11.66
CA PHE A 99 -7.83 2.48 10.71
C PHE A 99 -7.97 1.66 9.42
N SER A 100 -8.85 0.65 9.43
CA SER A 100 -9.14 -0.22 8.28
C SER A 100 -10.25 0.31 7.36
N GLU A 101 -10.99 1.34 7.79
CA GLU A 101 -12.02 2.03 6.99
C GLU A 101 -11.43 3.23 6.24
#